data_AF-A0A1I4LQM3-F1
#
_entry.id   AF-A0A1I4LQM3-F1
#
_cell.length_a   1.000
_cell.length_b   1.000
_cell.length_c   1.000
_cell.angle_alpha   90.00
_cell.angle_beta   90.00
_cell.angle_gamma   90.00
#
_symmetry.space_group_name_H-M   'P 1'
#
loop_
_entity.id
_entity.type
_entity.pdbx_description
1 polymer ?
#
loop_
_entity_poly.entity_id
_entity_poly.type
_entity_poly.pdbx_seq_one_letter_code
_entity_poly.pdbx_strand_id
1 'polypeptide(L)'
;MQHIVAQDWLFEHGTDEQIVIVDCRFTLGQPEAGRIAYGIEHIPGAVYMDLEQDLSAPKGEHGGRHPLPNWEDFMHRLGEVGIDAQSTVIAYDDQSGAMASRLWWMLQALGHTKVYVLEGSFASWKQAGYPVTDEPPAMHAAIFEGQLQEGFLLQMEDVKNRIGRPGTVLVDSREYPRYLGLEEAIDPAAGHIPGAKSYFWKHGLNDQGGWKDAIAQKERFADLASADEIIVYCGSGVTACPNVLALKEAGFSNVLLYSGSWSDWISYADNPIATGEE
;
A
#
# COMPACT_ATOMS: atom_id res chain seq x y z
N MET A 1 -4.28 6.28 16.00
CA MET A 1 -3.24 5.65 15.17
C MET A 1 -2.34 6.75 14.60
N GLN A 2 -1.10 6.45 14.24
CA GLN A 2 -0.12 7.45 13.79
C GLN A 2 -0.28 7.83 12.32
N HIS A 3 -0.72 6.89 11.48
CA HIS A 3 -0.78 7.02 10.02
C HIS A 3 -2.19 6.80 9.46
N ILE A 4 -3.19 6.68 10.32
CA ILE A 4 -4.60 6.50 9.94
C ILE A 4 -5.42 7.61 10.57
N VAL A 5 -6.28 8.21 9.76
CA VAL A 5 -7.14 9.32 10.15
C VAL A 5 -8.61 8.92 10.08
N ALA A 6 -9.41 9.37 11.04
CA ALA A 6 -10.83 9.08 11.07
C ALA A 6 -11.61 9.91 10.03
N GLN A 7 -12.77 9.42 9.60
CA GLN A 7 -13.59 10.08 8.58
C GLN A 7 -14.19 11.40 9.07
N ASP A 8 -14.57 11.49 10.35
CA ASP A 8 -15.05 12.72 10.97
C ASP A 8 -13.97 13.81 10.99
N TRP A 9 -12.72 13.45 11.28
CA TRP A 9 -11.60 14.37 11.20
C TRP A 9 -11.43 14.92 9.78
N LEU A 10 -11.47 14.07 8.75
CA LEU A 10 -11.37 14.55 7.36
C LEU A 10 -12.58 15.40 6.98
N PHE A 11 -13.78 15.07 7.45
CA PHE A 11 -14.97 15.90 7.23
C PHE A 11 -14.83 17.30 7.83
N GLU A 12 -14.23 17.41 9.02
CA GLU A 12 -14.01 18.69 9.71
C GLU A 12 -12.88 19.53 9.11
N HIS A 13 -11.83 18.90 8.58
CA HIS A 13 -10.59 19.58 8.16
C HIS A 13 -10.35 19.55 6.65
N GLY A 14 -11.09 18.75 5.88
CA GLY A 14 -10.80 18.47 4.46
C GLY A 14 -10.83 19.68 3.52
N THR A 15 -11.32 20.83 4.01
CA THR A 15 -11.29 22.12 3.28
C THR A 15 -10.07 22.98 3.61
N ASP A 16 -9.20 22.56 4.52
CA ASP A 16 -7.98 23.27 4.86
C ASP A 16 -7.03 23.30 3.66
N GLU A 17 -6.45 24.46 3.36
CA GLU A 17 -5.63 24.70 2.15
C GLU A 17 -4.42 23.77 2.02
N GLN A 18 -3.96 23.18 3.12
CA GLN A 18 -2.81 22.28 3.15
C GLN A 18 -3.19 20.81 3.01
N ILE A 19 -4.48 20.45 3.01
CA ILE A 19 -4.91 19.06 2.88
C ILE A 19 -5.10 18.72 1.40
N VAL A 20 -4.44 17.65 0.95
CA VAL A 20 -4.66 17.06 -0.36
C VAL A 20 -5.27 15.68 -0.17
N ILE A 21 -6.51 15.52 -0.61
CA ILE A 21 -7.24 14.25 -0.54
C ILE A 21 -6.97 13.48 -1.83
N VAL A 22 -6.54 12.22 -1.73
CA VAL A 22 -6.19 11.41 -2.91
C VAL A 22 -7.04 10.15 -2.97
N ASP A 23 -7.85 10.06 -4.01
CA ASP A 23 -8.59 8.86 -4.36
C ASP A 23 -7.68 7.87 -5.09
N CYS A 24 -7.47 6.71 -4.47
CA CYS A 24 -6.66 5.60 -4.98
C CYS A 24 -7.54 4.39 -5.39
N ARG A 25 -8.85 4.58 -5.61
CA ARG A 25 -9.75 3.48 -5.99
C ARG A 25 -9.25 2.79 -7.26
N PHE A 26 -9.21 1.46 -7.19
CA PHE A 26 -8.80 0.58 -8.27
C PHE A 26 -9.50 -0.78 -8.13
N THR A 27 -9.77 -1.48 -9.23
CA THR A 27 -10.32 -2.84 -9.22
C THR A 27 -9.46 -3.73 -10.10
N LEU A 28 -8.92 -4.81 -9.51
CA LEU A 28 -8.05 -5.74 -10.23
C LEU A 28 -8.78 -6.36 -11.43
N GLY A 29 -8.14 -6.33 -12.60
CA GLY A 29 -8.72 -6.81 -13.86
C GLY A 29 -9.70 -5.82 -14.51
N GLN A 30 -9.93 -4.64 -13.92
CA GLN A 30 -10.73 -3.57 -14.48
C GLN A 30 -10.01 -2.21 -14.30
N PRO A 31 -8.93 -1.93 -15.05
CA PRO A 31 -8.09 -0.75 -14.86
C PRO A 31 -8.85 0.58 -14.81
N GLU A 32 -9.82 0.76 -15.72
CA GLU A 32 -10.60 2.00 -15.82
C GLU A 32 -11.65 2.17 -14.72
N ALA A 33 -11.96 1.12 -13.94
CA ALA A 33 -13.07 1.16 -12.98
C ALA A 33 -12.87 2.21 -11.89
N GLY A 34 -11.63 2.42 -11.44
CA GLY A 34 -11.29 3.43 -10.45
C GLY A 34 -11.55 4.85 -10.96
N ARG A 35 -11.02 5.17 -12.13
CA ARG A 35 -11.21 6.46 -12.82
C ARG A 35 -12.68 6.75 -13.11
N ILE A 36 -13.42 5.74 -13.58
CA ILE A 36 -14.86 5.85 -13.83
C ILE A 36 -15.59 6.13 -12.51
N ALA A 37 -15.29 5.39 -11.44
CA ALA A 37 -15.92 5.59 -10.14
C ALA A 37 -15.64 6.99 -9.57
N TYR A 38 -14.41 7.50 -9.72
CA TYR A 38 -14.04 8.87 -9.38
C TYR A 38 -14.84 9.91 -10.16
N GLY A 39 -14.98 9.74 -11.48
CA GLY A 39 -15.76 10.66 -12.30
C GLY A 39 -17.27 10.66 -12.03
N ILE A 40 -17.81 9.61 -11.39
CA ILE A 40 -19.22 9.57 -10.96
C ILE A 40 -19.40 10.31 -9.63
N GLU A 41 -18.54 10.03 -8.66
CA GLU A 41 -18.58 10.67 -7.34
C GLU A 41 -17.29 10.39 -6.56
N HIS A 42 -16.81 11.36 -5.81
CA HIS A 42 -15.64 11.30 -4.95
C HIS A 42 -15.78 12.24 -3.74
N ILE A 43 -14.86 12.15 -2.78
CA ILE A 43 -14.79 13.09 -1.65
C ILE A 43 -14.49 14.50 -2.19
N PRO A 44 -15.23 15.57 -1.80
CA PRO A 44 -14.99 16.92 -2.31
C PRO A 44 -13.55 17.37 -2.17
N GLY A 45 -12.99 17.92 -3.25
CA GLY A 45 -11.59 18.35 -3.31
C GLY A 45 -10.58 17.22 -3.57
N ALA A 46 -11.01 15.96 -3.65
CA ALA A 46 -10.08 14.86 -3.92
C ALA A 46 -9.57 14.88 -5.36
N VAL A 47 -8.27 14.62 -5.52
CA VAL A 47 -7.63 14.29 -6.79
C VAL A 47 -7.59 12.77 -6.98
N TYR A 48 -7.46 12.30 -8.23
CA TYR A 48 -7.34 10.87 -8.53
C TYR A 48 -5.90 10.49 -8.87
N MET A 49 -5.40 9.41 -8.25
CA MET A 49 -4.15 8.77 -8.64
C MET A 49 -4.40 7.29 -8.99
N ASP A 50 -4.07 6.94 -10.22
CA ASP A 50 -4.29 5.64 -10.82
C ASP A 50 -3.20 4.64 -10.42
N LEU A 51 -3.58 3.44 -10.00
CA LEU A 51 -2.61 2.42 -9.59
C LEU A 51 -1.68 2.01 -10.73
N GLU A 52 -2.19 1.86 -11.96
CA GLU A 52 -1.43 1.37 -13.10
C GLU A 52 -0.66 2.50 -13.81
N GLN A 53 -1.20 3.73 -13.82
CA GLN A 53 -0.60 4.84 -14.56
C GLN A 53 0.28 5.76 -13.70
N ASP A 54 -0.08 5.97 -12.43
CA ASP A 54 0.61 6.93 -11.55
C ASP A 54 1.47 6.24 -10.48
N LEU A 55 1.00 5.10 -9.95
CA LEU A 55 1.66 4.39 -8.84
C LEU A 55 2.47 3.16 -9.29
N SER A 56 2.53 2.91 -10.59
CA SER A 56 3.27 1.81 -11.21
C SER A 56 3.94 2.24 -12.51
N ALA A 57 5.06 1.60 -12.84
CA ALA A 57 5.61 1.60 -14.20
C ALA A 57 4.91 0.53 -15.07
N PRO A 58 5.07 0.59 -16.40
CA PRO A 58 4.67 -0.50 -17.28
C PRO A 58 5.34 -1.83 -16.87
N LYS A 59 4.57 -2.92 -16.95
CA LYS A 59 5.06 -4.27 -16.64
C LYS A 59 6.24 -4.64 -17.56
N GLY A 60 7.36 -5.01 -16.96
CA GLY A 60 8.51 -5.61 -17.63
C GLY A 60 8.52 -7.15 -17.55
N GLU A 61 9.66 -7.75 -17.92
CA GLU A 61 9.95 -9.16 -17.65
C GLU A 61 10.05 -9.43 -16.14
N HIS A 62 10.76 -8.53 -15.43
CA HIS A 62 10.93 -8.52 -13.98
C HIS A 62 10.35 -7.22 -13.36
N GLY A 63 10.29 -7.16 -12.04
CA GLY A 63 9.73 -6.05 -11.25
C GLY A 63 8.28 -6.27 -10.79
N GLY A 64 7.69 -7.40 -11.15
CA GLY A 64 6.33 -7.79 -10.76
C GLY A 64 5.22 -7.15 -11.61
N ARG A 65 3.96 -7.33 -11.20
CA ARG A 65 2.79 -6.78 -11.94
C ARG A 65 2.57 -5.28 -11.75
N HIS A 66 3.06 -4.72 -10.65
CA HIS A 66 2.99 -3.28 -10.34
C HIS A 66 4.39 -2.76 -9.95
N PRO A 67 5.35 -2.79 -10.90
CA PRO A 67 6.70 -2.28 -10.65
C PRO A 67 6.61 -0.81 -10.25
N LEU A 68 7.50 -0.34 -9.37
CA LEU A 68 7.49 1.07 -8.98
C LEU A 68 7.76 1.98 -10.20
N PRO A 69 7.11 3.16 -10.28
CA PRO A 69 7.41 4.15 -11.29
C PRO A 69 8.83 4.69 -11.11
N ASN A 70 9.34 5.38 -12.13
CA ASN A 70 10.50 6.23 -11.93
C ASN A 70 10.16 7.30 -10.87
N TRP A 71 11.06 7.51 -9.91
CA TRP A 71 10.81 8.44 -8.80
C TRP A 71 10.68 9.89 -9.24
N GLU A 72 11.41 10.32 -10.28
CA GLU A 72 11.29 11.68 -10.83
C GLU A 72 9.92 11.88 -11.48
N ASP A 73 9.44 10.90 -12.26
CA ASP A 73 8.11 10.93 -12.87
C ASP A 73 7.00 10.95 -11.80
N PHE A 74 7.15 10.13 -10.75
CA PHE A 74 6.22 10.12 -9.63
C PHE A 74 6.22 11.45 -8.87
N MET A 75 7.39 12.04 -8.58
CA MET A 75 7.47 13.37 -7.95
C MET A 75 6.86 14.47 -8.83
N HIS A 76 7.05 14.41 -10.16
CA HIS A 76 6.38 15.31 -11.08
C HIS A 76 4.86 15.15 -10.98
N ARG A 77 4.37 13.91 -10.98
CA ARG A 77 2.95 13.60 -10.85
C ARG A 77 2.34 14.11 -9.53
N LEU A 78 3.06 13.98 -8.42
CA LEU A 78 2.65 14.54 -7.13
C LEU A 78 2.47 16.06 -7.21
N GLY A 79 3.41 16.77 -7.85
CA GLY A 79 3.31 18.21 -8.08
C GLY A 79 2.13 18.62 -8.97
N GLU A 80 1.84 17.86 -10.03
CA GLU A 80 0.68 18.11 -10.92
C GLU A 80 -0.65 18.06 -10.17
N VAL A 81 -0.78 17.15 -9.19
CA VAL A 81 -1.99 17.02 -8.38
C VAL A 81 -1.98 17.91 -7.13
N GLY A 82 -1.02 18.84 -7.04
CA GLY A 82 -0.95 19.87 -6.01
C GLY A 82 -0.33 19.44 -4.68
N ILE A 83 0.42 18.33 -4.65
CA ILE A 83 1.15 17.90 -3.46
C ILE A 83 2.54 18.53 -3.49
N ASP A 84 2.90 19.19 -2.39
CA ASP A 84 4.23 19.71 -2.13
C ASP A 84 4.79 19.21 -0.78
N ALA A 85 5.93 19.75 -0.36
CA ALA A 85 6.59 19.37 0.89
C ALA A 85 5.79 19.73 2.17
N GLN A 86 4.82 20.65 2.08
CA GLN A 86 4.02 21.11 3.22
C GLN A 86 2.64 20.49 3.31
N SER A 87 2.15 19.94 2.20
CA SER A 87 0.87 19.25 2.12
C SER A 87 0.72 18.18 3.20
N THR A 88 -0.51 18.01 3.69
CA THR A 88 -0.98 16.86 4.44
C THR A 88 -1.79 15.99 3.49
N VAL A 89 -1.25 14.83 3.13
CA VAL A 89 -1.89 13.94 2.15
C VAL A 89 -2.79 12.94 2.87
N ILE A 90 -4.06 12.88 2.49
CA ILE A 90 -5.03 11.89 2.99
C ILE A 90 -5.44 10.97 1.83
N ALA A 91 -4.89 9.77 1.79
CA ALA A 91 -5.19 8.78 0.76
C ALA A 91 -6.38 7.90 1.19
N TYR A 92 -7.31 7.64 0.27
CA TYR A 92 -8.43 6.72 0.50
C TYR A 92 -8.67 5.81 -0.71
N ASP A 93 -9.43 4.74 -0.48
CA ASP A 93 -9.92 3.86 -1.53
C ASP A 93 -11.28 3.25 -1.11
N ASP A 94 -11.75 2.24 -1.84
CA ASP A 94 -13.00 1.53 -1.54
C ASP A 94 -12.77 0.08 -1.07
N GLN A 95 -11.57 -0.21 -0.56
CA GLN A 95 -11.12 -1.53 -0.16
C GLN A 95 -10.34 -1.48 1.18
N SER A 96 -10.76 -0.61 2.10
CA SER A 96 -10.20 -0.45 3.44
C SER A 96 -8.68 -0.23 3.44
N GLY A 97 -8.20 0.63 2.54
CA GLY A 97 -6.80 1.06 2.49
C GLY A 97 -5.88 0.15 1.67
N ALA A 98 -6.40 -0.85 0.98
CA ALA A 98 -5.61 -1.77 0.15
C ALA A 98 -4.72 -1.04 -0.89
N MET A 99 -5.26 -0.01 -1.53
CA MET A 99 -4.62 0.78 -2.58
C MET A 99 -4.02 2.07 -1.99
N ALA A 100 -4.75 2.75 -1.10
CA ALA A 100 -4.30 3.97 -0.45
C ALA A 100 -2.99 3.78 0.32
N SER A 101 -2.79 2.60 0.94
CA SER A 101 -1.55 2.27 1.63
C SER A 101 -0.33 2.26 0.70
N ARG A 102 -0.50 1.99 -0.61
CA ARG A 102 0.60 2.02 -1.58
C ARG A 102 1.10 3.45 -1.78
N LEU A 103 0.19 4.40 -2.00
CA LEU A 103 0.55 5.82 -2.09
C LEU A 103 1.18 6.32 -0.79
N TRP A 104 0.59 5.97 0.36
CA TRP A 104 1.17 6.28 1.67
C TRP A 104 2.61 5.79 1.79
N TRP A 105 2.88 4.54 1.40
CA TRP A 105 4.22 3.97 1.48
C TRP A 105 5.21 4.67 0.53
N MET A 106 4.77 5.02 -0.68
CA MET A 106 5.62 5.71 -1.66
C MET A 106 6.00 7.12 -1.21
N LEU A 107 5.08 7.86 -0.60
CA LEU A 107 5.36 9.18 -0.02
C LEU A 107 6.33 9.08 1.17
N GLN A 108 6.14 8.09 2.04
CA GLN A 108 7.08 7.80 3.13
C GLN A 108 8.48 7.45 2.61
N ALA A 109 8.57 6.68 1.51
CA ALA A 109 9.83 6.34 0.87
C ALA A 109 10.57 7.58 0.33
N LEU A 110 9.86 8.66 0.01
CA LEU A 110 10.43 9.94 -0.40
C LEU A 110 10.69 10.90 0.78
N GLY A 111 10.47 10.46 2.02
CA GLY A 111 10.65 11.26 3.23
C GLY A 111 9.47 12.19 3.55
N HIS A 112 8.35 12.09 2.83
CA HIS A 112 7.15 12.86 3.11
C HIS A 112 6.29 12.14 4.16
N THR A 113 6.36 12.62 5.41
CA THR A 113 5.75 11.95 6.57
C THR A 113 4.34 12.41 6.90
N LYS A 114 3.90 13.57 6.39
CA LYS A 114 2.53 14.10 6.56
C LYS A 114 1.54 13.40 5.62
N VAL A 115 1.56 12.07 5.62
CA VAL A 115 0.69 11.25 4.80
C VAL A 115 -0.05 10.22 5.66
N TYR A 116 -1.35 10.11 5.42
CA TYR A 116 -2.26 9.30 6.21
C TYR A 116 -3.21 8.52 5.29
N VAL A 117 -3.66 7.37 5.76
CA VAL A 117 -4.73 6.60 5.13
C VAL A 117 -6.05 6.92 5.84
N LEU A 118 -7.10 7.23 5.09
CA LEU A 118 -8.43 7.42 5.64
C LEU A 118 -8.97 6.10 6.19
N GLU A 119 -9.53 6.13 7.39
CA GLU A 119 -10.19 4.98 7.99
C GLU A 119 -11.47 4.62 7.22
N GLY A 120 -11.70 3.32 7.04
CA GLY A 120 -12.87 2.81 6.32
C GLY A 120 -12.69 2.87 4.80
N SER A 121 -13.81 2.87 4.09
CA SER A 121 -13.87 2.90 2.63
C SER A 121 -14.66 4.12 2.14
N PHE A 122 -14.54 4.45 0.86
CA PHE A 122 -15.43 5.43 0.23
C PHE A 122 -16.91 5.05 0.39
N ALA A 123 -17.25 3.76 0.32
CA ALA A 123 -18.60 3.30 0.62
C ALA A 123 -19.03 3.61 2.06
N SER A 124 -18.15 3.47 3.06
CA SER A 124 -18.49 3.82 4.45
C SER A 124 -18.60 5.34 4.65
N TRP A 125 -17.79 6.13 3.95
CA TRP A 125 -17.91 7.60 3.93
C TRP A 125 -19.32 8.04 3.50
N LYS A 126 -19.83 7.45 2.41
CA LYS A 126 -21.20 7.70 1.94
C LYS A 126 -22.26 7.23 2.92
N GLN A 127 -22.08 6.05 3.52
CA GLN A 127 -23.03 5.52 4.51
C GLN A 127 -23.12 6.39 5.76
N ALA A 128 -22.02 7.04 6.15
CA ALA A 128 -21.98 8.01 7.23
C ALA A 128 -22.66 9.35 6.89
N GLY A 129 -23.08 9.55 5.64
CA GLY A 129 -23.78 10.76 5.18
C GLY A 129 -22.85 11.94 4.90
N TYR A 130 -21.54 11.69 4.77
CA TYR A 130 -20.59 12.72 4.39
C TYR A 130 -20.73 13.12 2.92
N PRO A 131 -20.36 14.36 2.54
CA PRO A 131 -20.58 14.87 1.20
C PRO A 131 -19.75 14.13 0.15
N VAL A 132 -20.31 14.05 -1.06
CA VAL A 132 -19.65 13.57 -2.28
C VAL A 132 -19.94 14.52 -3.43
N THR A 133 -19.09 14.52 -4.45
CA THR A 133 -19.22 15.37 -5.63
C THR A 133 -18.65 14.68 -6.87
N ASP A 134 -19.06 15.12 -8.06
CA ASP A 134 -18.45 14.84 -9.36
C ASP A 134 -17.65 16.03 -9.91
N GLU A 135 -17.65 17.15 -9.20
CA GLU A 135 -16.94 18.37 -9.60
C GLU A 135 -15.42 18.19 -9.46
N PRO A 136 -14.64 18.49 -10.51
CA PRO A 136 -13.19 18.37 -10.44
C PRO A 136 -12.61 19.34 -9.38
N PRO A 137 -11.55 18.94 -8.64
CA PRO A 137 -10.93 19.82 -7.66
C PRO A 137 -10.26 21.02 -8.34
N ALA A 138 -10.17 22.13 -7.62
CA ALA A 138 -9.31 23.24 -8.02
C ALA A 138 -7.85 22.81 -7.86
N MET A 139 -7.21 22.43 -8.97
CA MET A 139 -5.81 22.01 -8.95
C MET A 139 -4.89 23.23 -8.98
N HIS A 140 -3.97 23.28 -8.03
CA HIS A 140 -2.85 24.21 -8.03
C HIS A 140 -1.56 23.41 -8.21
N ALA A 141 -0.99 23.45 -9.42
CA ALA A 141 0.27 22.78 -9.68
C ALA A 141 1.33 23.27 -8.69
N ALA A 142 2.02 22.33 -8.06
CA ALA A 142 3.07 22.57 -7.10
C ALA A 142 4.36 21.85 -7.53
N ILE A 143 5.43 22.05 -6.76
CA ILE A 143 6.67 21.30 -6.94
C ILE A 143 6.81 20.39 -5.74
N PHE A 144 6.86 19.08 -6.00
CA PHE A 144 7.21 18.11 -4.98
C PHE A 144 8.71 17.85 -5.00
N GLU A 145 9.37 18.09 -3.87
CA GLU A 145 10.77 17.73 -3.66
C GLU A 145 10.84 16.61 -2.63
N GLY A 146 11.31 15.44 -3.04
CA GLY A 146 11.49 14.27 -2.19
C GLY A 146 12.85 13.65 -2.41
N GLN A 147 13.30 12.88 -1.41
CA GLN A 147 14.51 12.08 -1.54
C GLN A 147 14.19 10.67 -1.11
N LEU A 148 14.54 9.71 -1.98
CA LEU A 148 14.43 8.30 -1.63
C LEU A 148 15.26 8.00 -0.39
N GLN A 149 14.60 7.51 0.65
CA GLN A 149 15.21 7.16 1.92
C GLN A 149 16.00 5.85 1.79
N GLU A 150 17.20 5.82 2.37
CA GLU A 150 18.06 4.64 2.33
C GLU A 150 17.35 3.43 2.96
N GLY A 151 17.50 2.26 2.34
CA GLY A 151 16.91 1.01 2.82
C GLY A 151 15.42 0.82 2.55
N PHE A 152 14.70 1.80 1.99
CA PHE A 152 13.26 1.63 1.68
C PHE A 152 12.97 0.70 0.50
N LEU A 153 13.93 0.50 -0.41
CA LEU A 153 13.75 -0.37 -1.58
C LEU A 153 14.53 -1.66 -1.45
N LEU A 154 13.81 -2.77 -1.55
CA LEU A 154 14.37 -4.10 -1.76
C LEU A 154 14.07 -4.57 -3.16
N GLN A 155 15.13 -4.97 -3.87
CA GLN A 155 15.04 -5.71 -5.11
C GLN A 155 14.96 -7.21 -4.81
N MET A 156 14.59 -8.01 -5.81
CA MET A 156 14.52 -9.47 -5.69
C MET A 156 15.82 -10.07 -5.12
N GLU A 157 16.97 -9.62 -5.62
CA GLU A 157 18.28 -10.13 -5.20
C GLU A 157 18.59 -9.81 -3.73
N ASP A 158 18.13 -8.66 -3.22
CA ASP A 158 18.25 -8.33 -1.79
C ASP A 158 17.48 -9.33 -0.93
N VAL A 159 16.27 -9.68 -1.35
CA VAL A 159 15.42 -10.66 -0.66
C VAL A 159 16.08 -12.04 -0.70
N LYS A 160 16.53 -12.47 -1.89
CA LYS A 160 17.19 -13.75 -2.10
C LYS A 160 18.40 -13.96 -1.19
N ASN A 161 19.22 -12.93 -1.01
CA ASN A 161 20.41 -12.98 -0.16
C ASN A 161 20.10 -12.94 1.35
N ARG A 162 18.85 -12.68 1.74
CA ARG A 162 18.42 -12.61 3.15
C ARG A 162 17.58 -13.81 3.59
N ILE A 163 17.14 -14.66 2.66
CA ILE A 163 16.44 -15.91 2.99
C ILE A 163 17.32 -16.75 3.94
N GLY A 164 16.74 -17.19 5.04
CA GLY A 164 17.40 -18.03 6.05
C GLY A 164 18.42 -17.29 6.93
N ARG A 165 18.61 -15.97 6.76
CA ARG A 165 19.48 -15.19 7.65
C ARG A 165 18.85 -15.12 9.06
N PRO A 166 19.60 -15.45 10.13
CA PRO A 166 19.11 -15.27 11.49
C PRO A 166 18.64 -13.83 11.73
N GLY A 167 17.44 -13.67 12.30
CA GLY A 167 16.84 -12.37 12.60
C GLY A 167 16.00 -11.77 11.46
N THR A 168 16.10 -12.26 10.22
CA THR A 168 15.23 -11.81 9.11
C THR A 168 13.95 -12.64 9.07
N VAL A 169 12.80 -11.98 9.00
CA VAL A 169 11.49 -12.60 8.78
C VAL A 169 10.88 -12.10 7.48
N LEU A 170 10.41 -13.03 6.66
CA LEU A 170 9.59 -12.72 5.49
C LEU A 170 8.10 -12.82 5.85
N VAL A 171 7.31 -11.85 5.41
CA VAL A 171 5.86 -11.81 5.64
C VAL A 171 5.13 -11.78 4.31
N ASP A 172 4.35 -12.83 4.05
CA ASP A 172 3.42 -12.88 2.91
C ASP A 172 2.06 -12.33 3.32
N SER A 173 1.60 -11.31 2.60
CA SER A 173 0.34 -10.62 2.89
C SER A 173 -0.86 -11.16 2.09
N ARG A 174 -0.66 -12.17 1.26
CA ARG A 174 -1.72 -12.80 0.45
C ARG A 174 -2.66 -13.65 1.32
N GLU A 175 -3.75 -14.09 0.69
CA GLU A 175 -4.67 -15.04 1.28
C GLU A 175 -3.99 -16.40 1.53
N TYR A 176 -4.40 -17.08 2.60
CA TYR A 176 -3.75 -18.31 3.04
C TYR A 176 -3.71 -19.42 1.97
N PRO A 177 -4.77 -19.65 1.18
CA PRO A 177 -4.71 -20.64 0.09
C PRO A 177 -3.65 -20.33 -0.98
N ARG A 178 -3.39 -19.04 -1.24
CA ARG A 178 -2.34 -18.60 -2.18
C ARG A 178 -0.95 -18.83 -1.61
N TYR A 179 -0.76 -18.50 -0.33
CA TYR A 179 0.47 -18.79 0.40
C TYR A 179 0.78 -20.30 0.38
N LEU A 180 -0.19 -21.14 0.72
CA LEU A 180 -0.01 -22.60 0.73
C LEU A 180 0.27 -23.21 -0.65
N GLY A 181 0.01 -22.46 -1.74
CA GLY A 181 0.11 -22.96 -3.11
C GLY A 181 -1.06 -23.83 -3.55
N LEU A 182 -2.21 -23.73 -2.88
CA LEU A 182 -3.44 -24.47 -3.22
C LEU A 182 -4.24 -23.78 -4.31
N GLU A 183 -4.15 -22.44 -4.38
CA GLU A 183 -4.84 -21.62 -5.37
C GLU A 183 -3.88 -20.57 -5.91
N GLU A 184 -3.85 -20.38 -7.22
CA GLU A 184 -3.24 -19.20 -7.82
C GLU A 184 -3.99 -18.83 -9.09
N ALA A 185 -4.88 -17.84 -8.96
CA ALA A 185 -5.74 -17.39 -10.05
C ALA A 185 -5.11 -16.27 -10.89
N ILE A 186 -4.00 -15.68 -10.43
CA ILE A 186 -3.44 -14.46 -11.00
C ILE A 186 -2.05 -14.72 -11.62
N ASP A 187 -1.23 -15.52 -10.94
CA ASP A 187 0.17 -15.76 -11.29
C ASP A 187 0.42 -17.15 -11.90
N PRO A 188 1.50 -17.35 -12.70
CA PRO A 188 1.78 -18.64 -13.33
C PRO A 188 2.27 -19.73 -12.36
N ALA A 189 2.66 -19.38 -11.13
CA ALA A 189 3.16 -20.30 -10.12
C ALA A 189 2.53 -20.04 -8.76
N ALA A 190 2.08 -21.12 -8.11
CA ALA A 190 1.48 -21.10 -6.78
C ALA A 190 2.53 -21.43 -5.70
N GLY A 191 2.34 -20.92 -4.48
CA GLY A 191 3.25 -21.12 -3.35
C GLY A 191 3.69 -19.80 -2.74
N HIS A 192 4.78 -19.84 -1.97
CA HIS A 192 5.37 -18.69 -1.28
C HIS A 192 6.91 -18.72 -1.33
N ILE A 193 7.52 -17.61 -0.94
CA ILE A 193 8.98 -17.50 -0.80
C ILE A 193 9.39 -18.34 0.42
N PRO A 194 10.37 -19.26 0.32
CA PRO A 194 10.74 -20.14 1.43
C PRO A 194 11.05 -19.40 2.73
N GLY A 195 10.51 -19.91 3.84
CA GLY A 195 10.64 -19.33 5.18
C GLY A 195 9.74 -18.12 5.45
N ALA A 196 8.87 -17.75 4.51
CA ALA A 196 7.89 -16.68 4.73
C ALA A 196 6.80 -17.13 5.71
N LYS A 197 6.36 -16.22 6.58
CA LYS A 197 5.17 -16.40 7.42
C LYS A 197 3.96 -15.75 6.76
N SER A 198 2.79 -16.41 6.83
CA SER A 198 1.55 -15.87 6.29
C SER A 198 0.86 -14.90 7.27
N TYR A 199 0.73 -13.64 6.88
CA TYR A 199 -0.11 -12.64 7.56
C TYR A 199 -1.05 -11.99 6.56
N PHE A 200 -2.21 -12.60 6.30
CA PHE A 200 -3.17 -12.00 5.39
C PHE A 200 -3.52 -10.56 5.83
N TRP A 201 -3.37 -9.60 4.90
CA TRP A 201 -3.44 -8.17 5.24
C TRP A 201 -4.79 -7.76 5.84
N LYS A 202 -5.90 -8.38 5.40
CA LYS A 202 -7.25 -8.08 5.94
C LYS A 202 -7.41 -8.47 7.40
N HIS A 203 -6.56 -9.34 7.96
CA HIS A 203 -6.56 -9.60 9.40
C HIS A 203 -6.10 -8.39 10.23
N GLY A 204 -5.57 -7.34 9.59
CA GLY A 204 -5.33 -6.03 10.18
C GLY A 204 -6.61 -5.17 10.32
N LEU A 205 -7.73 -5.61 9.75
CA LEU A 205 -9.03 -4.95 9.87
C LEU A 205 -9.87 -5.60 10.97
N ASN A 206 -10.79 -4.83 11.55
CA ASN A 206 -11.81 -5.31 12.48
C ASN A 206 -13.05 -5.81 11.71
N ASP A 207 -14.01 -6.41 12.42
CA ASP A 207 -15.20 -7.02 11.80
C ASP A 207 -16.12 -6.01 11.09
N GLN A 208 -15.95 -4.72 11.36
CA GLN A 208 -16.67 -3.62 10.70
C GLN A 208 -15.92 -3.08 9.47
N GLY A 209 -14.77 -3.66 9.10
CA GLY A 209 -13.94 -3.23 7.97
C GLY A 209 -13.06 -2.00 8.25
N GLY A 210 -13.08 -1.48 9.48
CA GLY A 210 -12.13 -0.47 9.96
C GLY A 210 -10.80 -1.09 10.37
N TRP A 211 -9.79 -0.27 10.66
CA TRP A 211 -8.48 -0.77 11.09
C TRP A 211 -8.51 -1.25 12.55
N LYS A 212 -7.75 -2.30 12.86
CA LYS A 212 -7.44 -2.64 14.26
C LYS A 212 -6.52 -1.57 14.85
N ASP A 213 -6.74 -1.26 16.13
CA ASP A 213 -5.90 -0.30 16.86
C ASP A 213 -4.47 -0.83 17.08
N ALA A 214 -3.59 0.05 17.55
CA ALA A 214 -2.17 -0.27 17.77
C ALA A 214 -1.95 -1.45 18.74
N ILE A 215 -2.82 -1.66 19.73
CA ILE A 215 -2.70 -2.75 20.70
C ILE A 215 -3.03 -4.08 20.01
N ALA A 216 -4.13 -4.12 19.28
CA ALA A 216 -4.56 -5.30 18.54
C ALA A 216 -3.59 -5.65 17.38
N GLN A 217 -2.99 -4.65 16.71
CA GLN A 217 -1.93 -4.91 15.73
C GLN A 217 -0.66 -5.47 16.41
N LYS A 218 -0.28 -4.92 17.57
CA LYS A 218 0.88 -5.42 18.32
C LYS A 218 0.67 -6.87 18.79
N GLU A 219 -0.53 -7.23 19.21
CA GLU A 219 -0.89 -8.61 19.52
C GLU A 219 -0.82 -9.50 18.28
N ARG A 220 -1.36 -9.04 17.14
CA ARG A 220 -1.33 -9.77 15.87
C ARG A 220 0.09 -10.11 15.40
N PHE A 221 1.07 -9.24 15.66
CA PHE A 221 2.46 -9.43 15.25
C PHE A 221 3.40 -9.81 16.41
N ALA A 222 2.87 -10.29 17.54
CA ALA A 222 3.65 -10.52 18.75
C ALA A 222 4.83 -11.50 18.55
N ASP A 223 4.67 -12.50 17.69
CA ASP A 223 5.70 -13.48 17.36
C ASP A 223 6.79 -12.95 16.41
N LEU A 224 6.63 -11.73 15.91
CA LEU A 224 7.64 -11.00 15.12
C LEU A 224 8.47 -10.03 15.97
N ALA A 225 8.14 -9.83 17.25
CA ALA A 225 8.72 -8.79 18.10
C ALA A 225 10.25 -8.89 18.29
N SER A 226 10.83 -10.07 18.08
CA SER A 226 12.28 -10.32 18.16
C SER A 226 12.98 -10.34 16.81
N ALA A 227 12.29 -10.03 15.70
CA ALA A 227 12.91 -9.96 14.39
C ALA A 227 13.84 -8.74 14.33
N ASP A 228 15.03 -8.92 13.77
CA ASP A 228 15.95 -7.82 13.46
C ASP A 228 15.48 -7.06 12.22
N GLU A 229 14.82 -7.75 11.28
CA GLU A 229 14.27 -7.17 10.05
C GLU A 229 13.02 -7.93 9.61
N ILE A 230 11.99 -7.21 9.17
CA ILE A 230 10.75 -7.77 8.63
C ILE A 230 10.59 -7.32 7.19
N ILE A 231 10.65 -8.25 6.24
CA ILE A 231 10.45 -8.01 4.82
C ILE A 231 9.03 -8.43 4.43
N VAL A 232 8.21 -7.47 4.04
CA VAL A 232 6.80 -7.68 3.70
C VAL A 232 6.65 -7.75 2.18
N TYR A 233 5.85 -8.70 1.71
CA TYR A 233 5.47 -8.83 0.31
C TYR A 233 4.03 -9.33 0.17
N CYS A 234 3.51 -9.32 -1.06
CA CYS A 234 2.19 -9.91 -1.38
C CYS A 234 2.22 -10.52 -2.79
N GLY A 235 1.16 -10.35 -3.59
CA GLY A 235 1.17 -10.72 -5.00
C GLY A 235 2.05 -9.81 -5.86
N SER A 236 1.92 -8.49 -5.70
CA SER A 236 2.56 -7.50 -6.59
C SER A 236 2.84 -6.15 -5.91
N GLY A 237 3.13 -6.16 -4.60
CA GLY A 237 3.61 -5.00 -3.87
C GLY A 237 2.57 -3.98 -3.42
N VAL A 238 1.28 -4.24 -3.67
CA VAL A 238 0.20 -3.29 -3.33
C VAL A 238 -0.39 -3.64 -1.96
N THR A 239 -1.02 -4.81 -1.83
CA THR A 239 -1.62 -5.27 -0.55
C THR A 239 -0.61 -5.72 0.50
N ALA A 240 0.69 -5.58 0.23
CA ALA A 240 1.74 -5.65 1.23
C ALA A 240 1.82 -4.34 2.06
N CYS A 241 1.55 -3.19 1.43
CA CYS A 241 1.63 -1.88 2.08
C CYS A 241 0.69 -1.74 3.29
N PRO A 242 -0.56 -2.25 3.28
CA PRO A 242 -1.40 -2.26 4.48
C PRO A 242 -0.77 -3.00 5.67
N ASN A 243 -0.04 -4.09 5.43
CA ASN A 243 0.70 -4.77 6.49
C ASN A 243 1.94 -4.00 6.95
N VAL A 244 2.64 -3.32 6.03
CA VAL A 244 3.72 -2.40 6.40
C VAL A 244 3.20 -1.29 7.33
N LEU A 245 2.05 -0.71 6.98
CA LEU A 245 1.36 0.29 7.80
C LEU A 245 0.97 -0.29 9.16
N ALA A 246 0.32 -1.45 9.19
CA ALA A 246 -0.09 -2.12 10.42
C ALA A 246 1.08 -2.47 11.36
N LEU A 247 2.21 -2.91 10.81
CA LEU A 247 3.44 -3.15 11.59
C LEU A 247 4.00 -1.85 12.17
N LYS A 248 3.99 -0.75 11.40
CA LYS A 248 4.40 0.56 11.94
C LYS A 248 3.46 1.04 13.06
N GLU A 249 2.14 0.86 12.90
CA GLU A 249 1.17 1.16 13.97
C GLU A 249 1.37 0.29 15.22
N ALA A 250 1.82 -0.95 15.06
CA ALA A 250 2.21 -1.83 16.15
C ALA A 250 3.54 -1.46 16.83
N GLY A 251 4.26 -0.46 16.30
CA GLY A 251 5.52 0.06 16.84
C GLY A 251 6.78 -0.57 16.26
N PHE A 252 6.67 -1.34 15.17
CA PHE A 252 7.84 -1.88 14.47
C PHE A 252 8.48 -0.82 13.59
N SER A 253 9.80 -0.63 13.73
CA SER A 253 10.58 0.34 12.94
C SER A 253 11.40 -0.32 11.82
N ASN A 254 11.65 -1.62 11.92
CA ASN A 254 12.51 -2.42 11.05
C ASN A 254 11.71 -3.16 9.96
N VAL A 255 10.81 -2.44 9.31
CA VAL A 255 9.86 -2.99 8.33
C VAL A 255 10.22 -2.51 6.93
N LEU A 256 10.47 -3.46 6.03
CA LEU A 256 10.85 -3.23 4.64
C LEU A 256 9.81 -3.80 3.68
N LEU A 257 9.70 -3.22 2.50
CA LEU A 257 8.80 -3.69 1.44
C LEU A 257 9.61 -4.31 0.30
N TYR A 258 9.28 -5.54 -0.06
CA TYR A 258 9.65 -6.11 -1.36
C TYR A 258 8.52 -5.82 -2.37
N SER A 259 8.68 -4.70 -3.08
CA SER A 259 7.64 -4.14 -3.95
C SER A 259 7.35 -5.00 -5.18
N GLY A 260 8.35 -5.72 -5.71
CA GLY A 260 8.14 -6.67 -6.81
C GLY A 260 7.27 -7.87 -6.38
N SER A 261 7.41 -8.28 -5.11
CA SER A 261 6.55 -9.28 -4.46
C SER A 261 6.54 -10.63 -5.21
N TRP A 262 5.50 -11.46 -5.00
CA TRP A 262 5.43 -12.80 -5.57
C TRP A 262 5.59 -12.82 -7.10
N SER A 263 4.93 -11.90 -7.80
CA SER A 263 5.00 -11.82 -9.26
C SER A 263 6.39 -11.50 -9.81
N ASP A 264 7.20 -10.75 -9.06
CA ASP A 264 8.59 -10.54 -9.40
C ASP A 264 9.42 -11.78 -9.06
N TRP A 265 9.21 -12.34 -7.87
CA TRP A 265 9.94 -13.51 -7.39
C TRP A 265 9.91 -14.68 -8.38
N ILE A 266 8.71 -15.02 -8.87
CA ILE A 266 8.48 -16.13 -9.80
C ILE A 266 8.85 -15.79 -11.26
N SER A 267 9.19 -14.54 -11.56
CA SER A 267 9.68 -14.17 -12.90
C SER A 267 11.12 -14.65 -13.12
N TYR A 268 11.84 -14.99 -12.06
CA TYR A 268 13.18 -15.58 -12.12
C TYR A 268 13.08 -17.09 -11.95
N ALA A 269 13.41 -17.84 -13.01
CA ALA A 269 13.22 -19.29 -13.06
C ALA A 269 13.98 -20.07 -11.96
N ASP A 270 15.12 -19.54 -11.49
CA ASP A 270 15.96 -20.20 -10.49
C ASP A 270 15.59 -19.85 -9.03
N ASN A 271 14.55 -19.04 -8.82
CA ASN A 271 14.12 -18.70 -7.47
C ASN A 271 13.34 -19.86 -6.82
N PRO A 272 13.67 -20.23 -5.58
CA PRO A 272 12.98 -21.33 -4.91
C PRO A 272 11.55 -20.95 -4.55
N ILE A 273 10.65 -21.94 -4.60
CA ILE A 273 9.24 -21.83 -4.26
C ILE A 273 8.92 -22.89 -3.21
N ALA A 274 8.32 -22.49 -2.11
CA ALA A 274 7.78 -23.38 -1.09
C ALA A 274 6.25 -23.49 -1.21
N THR A 275 5.69 -24.58 -0.68
CA THR A 275 4.25 -24.88 -0.65
C THR A 275 3.90 -25.55 0.67
N GLY A 276 2.65 -25.43 1.13
CA GLY A 276 2.24 -25.94 2.44
C GLY A 276 2.64 -25.03 3.60
N GLU A 277 2.56 -25.56 4.81
CA GLU A 277 3.00 -24.87 6.03
C GLU A 277 4.50 -25.14 6.26
N GLU A 278 5.23 -24.13 6.76
CA GLU A 278 6.64 -24.20 7.14
C GLU A 278 6.85 -23.74 8.60
#